data_AF-A0A355SER2-F1
#
_entry.id   AF-A0A355SER2-F1
#
_cell.length_a   1.000
_cell.length_b   1.000
_cell.length_c   1.000
_cell.angle_alpha   90.00
_cell.angle_beta   90.00
_cell.angle_gamma   90.00
#
_symmetry.space_group_name_H-M   'P 1'
#
loop_
_entity.id
_entity.type
_entity.pdbx_description
1 polymer ?
#
loop_
_entity_poly.entity_id
_entity_poly.type
_entity_poly.pdbx_seq_one_letter_code
_entity_poly.pdbx_strand_id
1 'polypeptide(L)'
;MKRKSVLILFLCLMLFLSGCKKGKPTGSHTDSTSTSNAAASSTASEQKYYAPYTGEEVSKDVAQKPAFLAIIENYVAARPQSGFTSADIVFEAMTEGGITRCLALFQKDDCDKIGPIRSMRTYFLDIAYEYNLPFAHCGGSHDALDRIKNEPSLMSMNQFANGSSYWRDPAIKIQEHSLYSSADKLRSLAQSKGYSHEPSSSLKFD
;
A
#
# COMPACT_ATOMS: atom_id res chain seq x y z
N MET A 1 28.64 -6.18 -55.86
CA MET A 1 28.37 -7.62 -56.10
C MET A 1 27.21 -8.07 -55.21
N LYS A 2 26.09 -8.49 -55.83
CA LYS A 2 25.01 -9.42 -55.39
C LYS A 2 24.52 -9.31 -53.93
N ARG A 3 23.41 -8.61 -53.61
CA ARG A 3 21.99 -9.10 -53.57
C ARG A 3 21.79 -10.49 -52.93
N LYS A 4 20.97 -10.57 -51.85
CA LYS A 4 19.72 -11.38 -51.76
C LYS A 4 18.99 -11.21 -50.42
N SER A 5 17.70 -10.94 -50.53
CA SER A 5 16.65 -10.81 -49.49
C SER A 5 15.96 -12.16 -49.19
N VAL A 6 14.88 -12.13 -48.36
CA VAL A 6 13.75 -13.09 -48.19
C VAL A 6 13.89 -13.98 -46.93
N LEU A 7 13.12 -13.83 -45.83
CA LEU A 7 11.67 -13.90 -45.54
C LEU A 7 11.06 -15.32 -45.61
N ILE A 8 10.88 -15.99 -44.46
CA ILE A 8 10.10 -17.24 -44.24
C ILE A 8 9.73 -17.28 -42.73
N LEU A 9 8.56 -17.64 -42.19
CA LEU A 9 7.16 -17.79 -42.60
C LEU A 9 6.42 -18.11 -41.27
N PHE A 10 5.42 -17.31 -40.90
CA PHE A 10 4.51 -17.56 -39.77
C PHE A 10 3.45 -18.59 -40.21
N LEU A 11 3.26 -19.71 -39.51
CA LEU A 11 2.05 -20.55 -39.67
C LEU A 11 1.77 -21.52 -38.51
N CYS A 12 0.47 -21.73 -38.28
CA CYS A 12 -0.24 -22.77 -37.48
C CYS A 12 -0.27 -22.55 -35.96
N LEU A 13 -1.32 -22.00 -35.35
CA LEU A 13 -2.73 -22.44 -35.28
C LEU A 13 -2.91 -23.91 -34.89
N MET A 14 -3.12 -24.16 -33.60
CA MET A 14 -3.82 -25.34 -33.09
C MET A 14 -4.69 -24.93 -31.88
N LEU A 15 -5.99 -24.84 -32.16
CA LEU A 15 -7.09 -24.78 -31.21
C LEU A 15 -7.24 -26.15 -30.53
N PHE A 16 -7.19 -26.20 -29.20
CA PHE A 16 -7.71 -27.34 -28.44
C PHE A 16 -9.02 -26.94 -27.77
N LEU A 17 -10.12 -27.40 -28.38
CA LEU A 17 -11.46 -27.49 -27.80
C LEU A 17 -11.55 -28.77 -26.98
N SER A 18 -11.92 -28.68 -25.70
CA SER A 18 -12.55 -29.78 -24.94
C SER A 18 -13.21 -29.25 -23.67
N GLY A 19 -14.52 -29.47 -23.53
CA GLY A 19 -15.23 -29.18 -22.28
C GLY A 19 -16.75 -29.20 -22.39
N CYS A 20 -17.34 -30.39 -22.54
CA CYS A 20 -18.77 -30.61 -22.29
C CYS A 20 -18.96 -31.86 -21.42
N LYS A 21 -19.50 -31.70 -20.20
CA LYS A 21 -20.79 -32.30 -19.81
C LYS A 21 -21.24 -31.91 -18.40
N LYS A 22 -22.45 -31.35 -18.36
CA LYS A 22 -23.34 -31.28 -17.18
C LYS A 22 -23.88 -32.67 -16.86
N GLY A 23 -23.95 -33.00 -15.57
CA GLY A 23 -24.79 -34.06 -15.01
C GLY A 23 -25.34 -33.59 -13.66
N LYS A 24 -26.65 -33.60 -13.52
CA LYS A 24 -27.46 -33.33 -12.32
C LYS A 24 -28.57 -34.42 -12.31
N PRO A 25 -29.39 -34.54 -11.26
CA PRO A 25 -29.16 -35.20 -9.98
C PRO A 25 -30.10 -36.43 -9.76
N THR A 26 -29.78 -37.29 -8.81
CA THR A 26 -30.71 -38.29 -8.22
C THR A 26 -30.19 -38.52 -6.80
N GLY A 27 -30.89 -38.29 -5.68
CA GLY A 27 -32.29 -38.53 -5.38
C GLY A 27 -32.41 -39.85 -4.62
N SER A 28 -32.30 -39.83 -3.28
CA SER A 28 -32.93 -40.84 -2.42
C SER A 28 -33.00 -40.35 -0.98
N HIS A 29 -34.22 -40.35 -0.47
CA HIS A 29 -34.62 -40.14 0.91
C HIS A 29 -34.11 -41.27 1.81
N THR A 30 -33.73 -40.92 3.04
CA THR A 30 -33.85 -41.82 4.20
C THR A 30 -34.32 -40.97 5.37
N ASP A 31 -35.54 -41.25 5.83
CA ASP A 31 -36.09 -40.76 7.10
C ASP A 31 -35.24 -41.28 8.26
N SER A 32 -34.93 -40.40 9.21
CA SER A 32 -34.62 -40.77 10.59
C SER A 32 -34.92 -39.60 11.51
N THR A 33 -36.03 -39.74 12.22
CA THR A 33 -36.47 -38.94 13.36
C THR A 33 -35.45 -39.01 14.49
N SER A 34 -34.91 -37.86 14.89
CA SER A 34 -34.16 -37.69 16.14
C SER A 34 -34.41 -36.29 16.73
N THR A 35 -35.29 -36.27 17.73
CA THR A 35 -35.20 -35.54 19.01
C THR A 35 -34.26 -34.33 19.12
N SER A 36 -34.88 -33.17 19.40
CA SER A 36 -34.42 -32.07 20.27
C SER A 36 -32.91 -31.85 20.42
N ASN A 37 -32.44 -30.76 19.83
CA ASN A 37 -31.53 -29.86 20.54
C ASN A 37 -31.91 -28.42 20.22
N ALA A 38 -32.57 -27.76 21.18
CA ALA A 38 -32.60 -26.31 21.25
C ALA A 38 -31.15 -25.86 21.44
N ALA A 39 -30.48 -25.56 20.33
CA ALA A 39 -29.18 -24.92 20.31
C ALA A 39 -29.36 -23.58 21.02
N ALA A 40 -28.88 -23.52 22.26
CA ALA A 40 -28.64 -22.29 22.97
C ALA A 40 -27.82 -21.40 22.03
N SER A 41 -28.49 -20.39 21.48
CA SER A 41 -27.87 -19.29 20.77
C SER A 41 -27.00 -18.57 21.80
N SER A 42 -25.74 -18.98 21.87
CA SER A 42 -24.72 -18.23 22.56
C SER A 42 -24.60 -16.90 21.82
N THR A 43 -25.17 -15.85 22.40
CA THR A 43 -24.81 -14.46 22.12
C THR A 43 -23.32 -14.29 22.44
N ALA A 44 -22.45 -14.70 21.51
CA ALA A 44 -21.10 -14.21 21.45
C ALA A 44 -21.21 -12.72 21.16
N SER A 45 -20.93 -11.88 22.15
CA SER A 45 -20.80 -10.44 21.93
C SER A 45 -19.77 -10.24 20.83
N GLU A 46 -20.18 -9.65 19.72
CA GLU A 46 -19.30 -9.35 18.59
C GLU A 46 -18.13 -8.49 19.11
N GLN A 47 -16.92 -9.07 19.09
CA GLN A 47 -15.72 -8.37 19.55
C GLN A 47 -15.49 -7.18 18.62
N LYS A 48 -15.46 -5.98 19.18
CA LYS A 48 -15.15 -4.75 18.44
C LYS A 48 -13.66 -4.60 18.22
N TYR A 49 -13.28 -4.07 17.07
CA TYR A 49 -11.91 -3.69 16.72
C TYR A 49 -11.89 -2.23 16.28
N TYR A 50 -10.75 -1.57 16.49
CA TYR A 50 -10.59 -0.15 16.18
C TYR A 50 -9.29 0.07 15.39
N ALA A 51 -9.32 0.99 14.43
CA ALA A 51 -8.15 1.38 13.66
C ALA A 51 -7.15 2.13 14.57
N PRO A 52 -5.89 1.69 14.72
CA PRO A 52 -4.97 2.24 15.71
C PRO A 52 -4.66 3.73 15.57
N TYR A 53 -4.80 4.29 14.37
CA TYR A 53 -4.42 5.68 14.07
C TYR A 53 -5.60 6.65 13.92
N THR A 54 -6.83 6.15 13.90
CA THR A 54 -8.05 6.99 13.78
C THR A 54 -9.06 6.77 14.91
N GLY A 55 -9.01 5.62 15.60
CA GLY A 55 -9.99 5.26 16.63
C GLY A 55 -11.34 4.79 16.07
N GLU A 56 -11.50 4.73 14.75
CA GLU A 56 -12.75 4.28 14.11
C GLU A 56 -12.98 2.78 14.32
N GLU A 57 -14.24 2.37 14.56
CA GLU A 57 -14.63 0.96 14.64
C GLU A 57 -14.51 0.33 13.24
N VAL A 58 -13.75 -0.76 13.14
CA VAL A 58 -13.42 -1.44 11.89
C VAL A 58 -13.44 -2.95 12.06
N SER A 59 -13.34 -3.70 10.97
CA SER A 59 -13.14 -5.15 11.06
C SER A 59 -11.75 -5.49 11.61
N LYS A 60 -11.60 -6.71 12.12
CA LYS A 60 -10.31 -7.20 12.64
C LYS A 60 -9.18 -7.09 11.62
N ASP A 61 -9.44 -7.49 10.38
CA ASP A 61 -8.45 -7.45 9.30
C ASP A 61 -7.99 -6.03 8.97
N VAL A 62 -8.90 -5.05 9.04
CA VAL A 62 -8.55 -3.64 8.88
C VAL A 62 -7.75 -3.14 10.07
N ALA A 63 -8.13 -3.46 11.32
CA ALA A 63 -7.38 -3.04 12.51
C ALA A 63 -5.93 -3.55 12.54
N GLN A 64 -5.68 -4.72 11.93
CA GLN A 64 -4.36 -5.36 11.90
C GLN A 64 -3.56 -5.07 10.60
N LYS A 65 -4.15 -4.31 9.67
CA LYS A 65 -3.51 -4.04 8.37
C LYS A 65 -2.19 -3.28 8.58
N PRO A 66 -1.06 -3.73 8.00
CA PRO A 66 0.23 -3.06 8.19
C PRO A 66 0.21 -1.60 7.75
N ALA A 67 0.78 -0.73 8.58
CA ALA A 67 0.85 0.70 8.32
C ALA A 67 2.16 1.08 7.62
N PHE A 68 2.13 2.20 6.90
CA PHE A 68 3.31 2.82 6.30
C PHE A 68 3.15 4.34 6.22
N LEU A 69 4.26 5.01 6.01
CA LEU A 69 4.31 6.46 5.79
C LEU A 69 4.73 6.77 4.35
N ALA A 70 4.34 7.92 3.83
CA ALA A 70 4.81 8.42 2.54
C ALA A 70 5.06 9.93 2.57
N ILE A 71 6.21 10.35 2.04
CA ILE A 71 6.49 11.77 1.80
C ILE A 71 5.79 12.21 0.53
N ILE A 72 4.87 13.17 0.65
CA ILE A 72 4.04 13.72 -0.41
C ILE A 72 4.38 15.20 -0.66
N GLU A 73 4.50 15.58 -1.93
CA GLU A 73 4.72 16.96 -2.36
C GLU A 73 3.56 17.89 -1.97
N ASN A 74 3.87 19.12 -1.55
CA ASN A 74 2.86 20.17 -1.39
C ASN A 74 3.15 21.46 -2.18
N TYR A 75 3.96 21.37 -3.24
CA TYR A 75 4.16 22.48 -4.16
C TYR A 75 2.89 22.78 -4.96
N VAL A 76 2.60 24.06 -5.20
CA VAL A 76 1.33 24.50 -5.82
C VAL A 76 1.11 23.85 -7.19
N ALA A 77 2.13 23.74 -8.02
CA ALA A 77 2.01 23.14 -9.36
C ALA A 77 1.83 21.61 -9.36
N ALA A 78 2.05 20.95 -8.21
CA ALA A 78 1.89 19.52 -8.04
C ALA A 78 0.48 19.13 -7.54
N ARG A 79 -0.37 20.12 -7.26
CA ARG A 79 -1.73 19.91 -6.74
C ARG A 79 -2.72 19.63 -7.89
N PRO A 80 -3.76 18.80 -7.64
CA PRO A 80 -4.05 18.10 -6.39
C PRO A 80 -3.17 16.84 -6.19
N GLN A 81 -2.86 16.54 -4.93
CA GLN A 81 -2.19 15.30 -4.55
C GLN A 81 -3.13 14.09 -4.63
N SER A 82 -2.55 12.90 -4.71
CA SER A 82 -3.26 11.62 -4.63
C SER A 82 -3.02 10.94 -3.28
N GLY A 83 -4.08 10.36 -2.71
CA GLY A 83 -4.03 9.52 -1.50
C GLY A 83 -4.47 10.21 -0.20
N PHE A 84 -4.52 11.54 -0.10
CA PHE A 84 -4.83 12.20 1.17
C PHE A 84 -6.19 11.85 1.79
N THR A 85 -7.19 11.51 0.98
CA THR A 85 -8.51 11.07 1.48
C THR A 85 -8.48 9.70 2.15
N SER A 86 -7.41 8.93 1.96
CA SER A 86 -7.19 7.61 2.55
C SER A 86 -6.07 7.63 3.61
N ALA A 87 -5.50 8.80 3.90
CA ALA A 87 -4.47 8.93 4.93
C ALA A 87 -5.15 9.08 6.31
N ASP A 88 -4.66 8.32 7.28
CA ASP A 88 -5.15 8.37 8.66
C ASP A 88 -4.63 9.60 9.40
N ILE A 89 -3.36 9.97 9.15
CA ILE A 89 -2.71 11.15 9.73
C ILE A 89 -1.87 11.84 8.65
N VAL A 90 -1.89 13.17 8.62
CA VAL A 90 -1.03 13.98 7.75
C VAL A 90 -0.27 15.01 8.57
N PHE A 91 1.06 14.91 8.56
CA PHE A 91 1.94 15.91 9.14
C PHE A 91 2.44 16.84 8.04
N GLU A 92 2.25 18.16 8.18
CA GLU A 92 2.79 19.15 7.26
C GLU A 92 3.94 19.91 7.92
N ALA A 93 5.06 20.05 7.22
CA ALA A 93 6.19 20.84 7.69
C ALA A 93 6.86 21.60 6.55
N MET A 94 7.46 22.74 6.90
CA MET A 94 8.26 23.55 5.98
C MET A 94 9.47 22.77 5.49
N THR A 95 9.80 22.90 4.21
CA THR A 95 11.04 22.38 3.61
C THR A 95 11.91 23.54 3.09
N GLU A 96 12.48 23.42 1.90
CA GLU A 96 13.31 24.46 1.28
C GLU A 96 12.45 25.53 0.59
N GLY A 97 12.95 26.76 0.53
CA GLY A 97 12.41 27.81 -0.34
C GLY A 97 10.98 28.25 -0.02
N GLY A 98 10.50 28.06 1.21
CA GLY A 98 9.15 28.46 1.60
C GLY A 98 8.04 27.46 1.22
N ILE A 99 8.41 26.25 0.77
CA ILE A 99 7.46 25.22 0.34
C ILE A 99 7.34 24.14 1.41
N THR A 100 6.13 23.67 1.69
CA THR A 100 5.89 22.55 2.60
C THR A 100 5.90 21.20 1.89
N ARG A 101 6.06 20.13 2.67
CA ARG A 101 5.75 18.75 2.28
C ARG A 101 4.91 18.11 3.36
N CYS A 102 4.26 17.02 3.00
CA CYS A 102 3.45 16.24 3.92
C CYS A 102 4.09 14.87 4.14
N LEU A 103 4.07 14.37 5.38
CA LEU A 103 4.27 12.98 5.70
C LEU A 103 2.89 12.40 6.04
N ALA A 104 2.39 11.51 5.18
CA ALA A 104 1.08 10.90 5.35
C ALA A 104 1.22 9.46 5.84
N LEU A 105 0.46 9.11 6.88
CA LEU A 105 0.35 7.77 7.45
C LEU A 105 -0.87 7.06 6.86
N PHE A 106 -0.67 5.82 6.43
CA PHE A 106 -1.72 4.97 5.85
C PHE A 106 -1.76 3.64 6.58
N GLN A 107 -2.91 3.26 7.08
CA GLN A 107 -3.16 1.99 7.77
C GLN A 107 -4.55 1.46 7.40
N LYS A 108 -5.62 2.23 7.64
CA LYS A 108 -7.01 1.77 7.53
C LYS A 108 -7.44 1.52 6.09
N ASP A 109 -7.41 2.58 5.28
CA ASP A 109 -7.92 2.58 3.92
C ASP A 109 -6.82 2.28 2.89
N ASP A 110 -7.23 1.71 1.76
CA ASP A 110 -6.35 1.44 0.62
C ASP A 110 -6.54 2.50 -0.45
N CYS A 111 -5.46 2.77 -1.20
CA CYS A 111 -5.52 3.68 -2.34
C CYS A 111 -4.57 3.26 -3.46
N ASP A 112 -5.06 3.41 -4.69
CA ASP A 112 -4.35 3.00 -5.90
C ASP A 112 -3.24 3.98 -6.30
N LYS A 113 -3.23 5.18 -5.73
CA LYS A 113 -2.30 6.24 -6.11
C LYS A 113 -1.98 7.16 -4.93
N ILE A 114 -0.70 7.24 -4.61
CA ILE A 114 -0.12 8.04 -3.52
C ILE A 114 1.02 8.88 -4.10
N GLY A 115 0.94 10.20 -3.91
CA GLY A 115 2.00 11.11 -4.34
C GLY A 115 1.49 12.49 -4.78
N PRO A 116 2.37 13.32 -5.36
CA PRO A 116 3.72 12.97 -5.81
C PRO A 116 4.68 12.62 -4.66
N ILE A 117 5.42 11.51 -4.78
CA ILE A 117 6.40 11.08 -3.78
C ILE A 117 7.65 11.95 -3.86
N ARG A 118 8.08 12.53 -2.72
CA ARG A 118 9.21 13.47 -2.67
C ARG A 118 10.27 13.10 -1.65
N SER A 119 11.27 13.97 -1.58
CA SER A 119 12.48 13.75 -0.81
C SER A 119 12.24 13.88 0.70
N MET A 120 12.83 12.96 1.44
CA MET A 120 12.84 12.93 2.90
C MET A 120 13.61 14.13 3.49
N ARG A 121 13.20 14.60 4.66
CA ARG A 121 13.89 15.62 5.46
C ARG A 121 13.99 15.15 6.91
N THR A 122 15.00 15.61 7.62
CA THR A 122 15.42 15.02 8.90
C THR A 122 14.31 15.00 9.96
N TYR A 123 13.51 16.05 10.08
CA TYR A 123 12.39 16.12 11.04
C TYR A 123 11.27 15.11 10.76
N PHE A 124 11.07 14.69 9.50
CA PHE A 124 10.12 13.61 9.19
C PHE A 124 10.67 12.24 9.61
N LEU A 125 11.99 12.08 9.74
CA LEU A 125 12.58 10.84 10.26
C LEU A 125 12.29 10.66 11.75
N ASP A 126 12.22 11.75 12.52
CA ASP A 126 11.84 11.67 13.94
C ASP A 126 10.43 11.11 14.10
N ILE A 127 9.49 11.59 13.27
CA ILE A 127 8.12 11.08 13.24
C ILE A 127 8.10 9.61 12.78
N ALA A 128 8.82 9.27 11.71
CA ALA A 128 8.87 7.90 11.22
C ALA A 128 9.49 6.93 12.25
N TYR A 129 10.46 7.40 13.02
CA TYR A 129 11.06 6.66 14.12
C TYR A 129 10.09 6.48 15.30
N GLU A 130 9.39 7.54 15.71
CA GLU A 130 8.41 7.50 16.80
C GLU A 130 7.27 6.54 16.52
N TYR A 131 6.71 6.59 15.31
CA TYR A 131 5.68 5.64 14.87
C TYR A 131 6.26 4.25 14.57
N ASN A 132 7.59 4.14 14.44
CA ASN A 132 8.29 2.92 14.04
C ASN A 132 7.68 2.30 12.77
N LEU A 133 7.48 3.09 11.71
CA LEU A 133 6.84 2.64 10.47
C LEU A 133 7.78 2.71 9.26
N PRO A 134 7.61 1.80 8.27
CA PRO A 134 8.28 1.93 6.99
C PRO A 134 7.80 3.16 6.24
N PHE A 135 8.72 3.86 5.56
CA PHE A 135 8.42 5.14 4.91
C PHE A 135 8.89 5.22 3.47
N ALA A 136 7.98 5.60 2.58
CA ALA A 136 8.21 5.82 1.16
C ALA A 136 8.71 7.25 0.89
N HIS A 137 9.76 7.36 0.09
CA HIS A 137 10.34 8.66 -0.30
C HIS A 137 11.19 8.51 -1.57
N CYS A 138 11.52 9.65 -2.20
CA CYS A 138 12.40 9.72 -3.37
C CYS A 138 13.61 10.61 -3.06
N GLY A 139 14.71 9.99 -2.64
CA GLY A 139 15.88 10.71 -2.14
C GLY A 139 15.60 11.44 -0.81
N GLY A 140 16.48 12.36 -0.43
CA GLY A 140 16.42 13.09 0.83
C GLY A 140 17.41 14.25 0.85
N SER A 141 17.38 15.07 1.90
CA SER A 141 18.53 15.93 2.21
C SER A 141 19.74 15.06 2.57
N HIS A 142 20.94 15.62 2.45
CA HIS A 142 22.17 14.90 2.81
C HIS A 142 22.09 14.32 4.23
N ASP A 143 21.76 15.15 5.22
CA ASP A 143 21.62 14.74 6.62
C ASP A 143 20.58 13.63 6.82
N ALA A 144 19.45 13.69 6.09
CA ALA A 144 18.42 12.66 6.20
C ALA A 144 18.90 11.32 5.62
N LEU A 145 19.58 11.34 4.48
CA LEU A 145 20.12 10.12 3.86
C LEU A 145 21.26 9.53 4.68
N ASP A 146 22.11 10.38 5.26
CA ASP A 146 23.20 9.96 6.15
C ASP A 146 22.65 9.32 7.42
N ARG A 147 21.61 9.91 8.02
CA ARG A 147 20.92 9.31 9.16
C ARG A 147 20.31 7.95 8.82
N ILE A 148 19.56 7.85 7.72
CA ILE A 148 18.99 6.57 7.25
C ILE A 148 20.08 5.50 7.09
N LYS A 149 21.24 5.88 6.56
CA LYS A 149 22.36 4.95 6.37
C LYS A 149 22.95 4.47 7.70
N ASN A 150 23.00 5.33 8.70
CA ASN A 150 23.66 5.07 9.99
C ASN A 150 22.72 4.50 11.06
N GLU A 151 21.40 4.54 10.86
CA GLU A 151 20.38 4.05 11.81
C GLU A 151 19.52 2.93 11.18
N PRO A 152 19.90 1.64 11.36
CA PRO A 152 19.19 0.52 10.74
C PRO A 152 17.72 0.35 11.15
N SER A 153 17.30 0.97 12.26
CA SER A 153 15.91 1.02 12.70
C SER A 153 15.02 1.88 11.80
N LEU A 154 15.59 2.78 10.99
CA LEU A 154 14.83 3.58 10.03
C LEU A 154 14.48 2.73 8.80
N MET A 155 13.22 2.33 8.71
CA MET A 155 12.66 1.45 7.69
C MET A 155 12.44 2.16 6.34
N SER A 156 13.51 2.68 5.75
CA SER A 156 13.49 3.41 4.49
C SER A 156 13.08 2.54 3.29
N MET A 157 12.14 3.06 2.50
CA MET A 157 11.70 2.48 1.24
C MET A 157 12.07 3.37 0.04
N ASN A 158 13.27 3.96 0.03
CA ASN A 158 13.71 4.92 -1.00
C ASN A 158 13.50 4.40 -2.44
N GLN A 159 12.85 5.20 -3.30
CA GLN A 159 12.58 4.85 -4.69
C GLN A 159 13.83 4.47 -5.49
N PHE A 160 14.98 5.11 -5.22
CA PHE A 160 16.22 4.81 -5.95
C PHE A 160 16.69 3.36 -5.79
N ALA A 161 16.37 2.71 -4.68
CA ALA A 161 16.70 1.30 -4.43
C ALA A 161 15.53 0.35 -4.75
N ASN A 162 14.30 0.86 -4.83
CA ASN A 162 13.07 0.06 -4.87
C ASN A 162 12.16 0.42 -6.06
N GLY A 163 12.76 0.73 -7.22
CA GLY A 163 12.07 1.36 -8.35
C GLY A 163 10.81 0.64 -8.86
N SER A 164 10.71 -0.69 -8.73
CA SER A 164 9.53 -1.47 -9.13
C SER A 164 8.26 -1.18 -8.31
N SER A 165 8.43 -0.60 -7.11
CA SER A 165 7.34 -0.19 -6.23
C SER A 165 6.85 1.22 -6.50
N TYR A 166 7.41 1.90 -7.51
CA TYR A 166 7.07 3.26 -7.88
C TYR A 166 6.85 3.36 -9.39
N TRP A 167 6.17 4.41 -9.85
CA TRP A 167 6.05 4.72 -11.27
C TRP A 167 5.99 6.22 -11.51
N ARG A 168 6.27 6.63 -12.75
CA ARG A 168 6.05 8.00 -13.21
C ARG A 168 4.72 8.07 -13.95
N ASP A 169 3.85 9.00 -13.59
CA ASP A 169 2.60 9.24 -14.31
C ASP A 169 2.91 9.92 -15.66
N PRO A 170 2.64 9.27 -16.81
CA PRO A 170 2.94 9.84 -18.12
C PRO A 170 2.07 11.05 -18.48
N ALA A 171 0.95 11.28 -17.80
CA ALA A 171 0.12 12.46 -18.01
C ALA A 171 0.76 13.74 -17.43
N ILE A 172 1.71 13.59 -16.51
CA ILE A 172 2.38 14.72 -15.84
C ILE A 172 3.73 14.99 -16.52
N LYS A 173 3.80 16.12 -17.23
CA LYS A 173 4.98 16.52 -18.03
C LYS A 173 6.18 16.91 -17.17
N ILE A 174 5.95 17.43 -15.98
CA ILE A 174 6.99 17.89 -15.07
C ILE A 174 7.47 16.69 -14.25
N GLN A 175 8.70 16.26 -14.49
CA GLN A 175 9.20 15.00 -13.95
C GLN A 175 9.19 15.00 -12.42
N GLU A 176 9.58 16.08 -11.77
CA GLU A 176 9.63 16.19 -10.32
C GLU A 176 8.28 15.96 -9.63
N HIS A 177 7.16 16.21 -10.33
CA HIS A 177 5.79 16.07 -9.82
C HIS A 177 5.10 14.77 -10.27
N SER A 178 5.81 13.88 -10.96
CA SER A 178 5.18 12.72 -11.60
C SER A 178 5.43 11.39 -10.88
N LEU A 179 6.16 11.33 -9.76
CA LEU A 179 6.43 10.06 -9.08
C LEU A 179 5.27 9.62 -8.16
N TYR A 180 4.78 8.40 -8.32
CA TYR A 180 3.72 7.85 -7.48
C TYR A 180 4.04 6.42 -7.01
N SER A 181 3.29 5.99 -6.01
CA SER A 181 3.16 4.59 -5.60
C SER A 181 1.69 4.26 -5.26
N SER A 182 1.40 3.06 -4.77
CA SER A 182 0.09 2.63 -4.29
C SER A 182 0.22 1.95 -2.93
N ALA A 183 -0.88 1.86 -2.17
CA ALA A 183 -0.87 1.17 -0.88
C ALA A 183 -0.39 -0.28 -1.01
N ASP A 184 -0.86 -1.01 -2.02
CA ASP A 184 -0.45 -2.40 -2.29
C ASP A 184 1.05 -2.52 -2.57
N LYS A 185 1.61 -1.63 -3.39
CA LYS A 185 3.05 -1.65 -3.71
C LYS A 185 3.89 -1.35 -2.48
N LEU A 186 3.50 -0.37 -1.67
CA LEU A 186 4.25 0.02 -0.48
C LEU A 186 4.16 -1.02 0.63
N ARG A 187 2.99 -1.64 0.86
CA ARG A 187 2.88 -2.75 1.81
C ARG A 187 3.62 -3.99 1.36
N SER A 188 3.55 -4.34 0.08
CA SER A 188 4.32 -5.46 -0.48
C SER A 188 5.83 -5.23 -0.34
N LEU A 189 6.28 -4.00 -0.58
CA LEU A 189 7.67 -3.63 -0.39
C LEU A 189 8.09 -3.73 1.08
N ALA A 190 7.31 -3.16 2.00
CA ALA A 190 7.56 -3.25 3.44
C ALA A 190 7.64 -4.71 3.89
N GLN A 191 6.71 -5.56 3.43
CA GLN A 191 6.72 -6.99 3.70
C GLN A 191 7.98 -7.67 3.17
N SER A 192 8.38 -7.43 1.90
CA SER A 192 9.57 -8.03 1.32
C SER A 192 10.88 -7.64 2.01
N LYS A 193 10.89 -6.48 2.68
CA LYS A 193 12.03 -5.97 3.44
C LYS A 193 12.01 -6.41 4.91
N GLY A 194 10.96 -7.12 5.35
CA GLY A 194 10.77 -7.51 6.75
C GLY A 194 10.38 -6.34 7.66
N TYR A 195 9.83 -5.26 7.11
CA TYR A 195 9.41 -4.07 7.86
C TYR A 195 7.94 -4.12 8.28
N SER A 196 7.15 -5.02 7.69
CA SER A 196 5.73 -5.17 8.01
C SER A 196 5.54 -5.78 9.40
N HIS A 197 4.75 -5.11 10.24
CA HIS A 197 4.36 -5.58 11.56
C HIS A 197 2.95 -5.08 11.90
N GLU A 198 2.35 -5.64 12.94
CA GLU A 198 1.04 -5.22 13.44
C GLU A 198 1.10 -3.74 13.86
N PRO A 199 0.15 -2.91 13.40
CA PRO A 199 0.13 -1.49 13.74
C PRO A 199 -0.12 -1.30 15.24
N SER A 200 0.61 -0.36 15.83
CA SER A 200 0.41 0.06 17.22
C SER A 200 0.56 1.58 17.33
N SER A 201 -0.21 2.17 18.24
CA SER A 201 -0.31 3.62 18.41
C SER A 201 -0.51 3.96 19.87
N SER A 202 0.14 5.03 20.33
CA SER A 202 -0.03 5.61 21.66
C SER A 202 -1.22 6.58 21.74
N LEU A 203 -1.82 6.92 20.60
CA LEU A 203 -2.96 7.83 20.51
C LEU A 203 -4.14 7.34 21.36
N LYS A 204 -4.87 8.30 21.91
CA LYS A 204 -6.09 8.08 22.69
C LYS A 204 -7.25 8.73 21.96
N PHE A 205 -8.32 7.97 21.82
CA PHE A 205 -9.58 8.40 21.23
C PHE A 205 -10.66 8.26 22.30
N ASP A 206 -11.58 9.22 22.34
CA ASP A 206 -12.69 9.26 23.30
C ASP A 206 -13.83 8.29 22.92
#